data_AF-A0A1X1QQI4-F1
#
_entry.id   AF-A0A1X1QQI4-F1
#
_cell.length_a   1.000
_cell.length_b   1.000
_cell.length_c   1.000
_cell.angle_alpha   90.00
_cell.angle_beta   90.00
_cell.angle_gamma   90.00
#
_symmetry.space_group_name_H-M   'P 1'
#
loop_
_entity.id
_entity.type
_entity.pdbx_description
1 polymer ?
#
loop_
_entity_poly.entity_id
_entity_poly.type
_entity_poly.pdbx_seq_one_letter_code
_entity_poly.pdbx_strand_id
1 'polypeptide(L)' 'MGERAISLVEKKSIITDFLQQCNAYSDGMLEKYQAQLEYESTKQSALQKIHDWTVYRKFNEHAIKELESAELDGWFK' A
#
# COMPACT_ATOMS: atom_id res chain seq x y z
N MET A 1 32.49 -0.91 11.62
CA MET A 1 31.06 -0.78 12.01
C MET A 1 30.41 -2.10 11.65
N GLY A 2 30.07 -2.93 12.63
CA GLY A 2 29.44 -4.22 12.36
C GLY A 2 28.00 -3.98 11.90
N GLU A 3 27.61 -4.57 10.77
CA GLU A 3 26.22 -4.61 10.33
C GLU A 3 25.39 -5.25 11.46
N ARG A 4 24.45 -4.48 12.03
CA ARG A 4 23.45 -5.05 12.93
C ARG A 4 22.57 -5.97 12.08
N ALA A 5 22.58 -7.26 12.39
CA ALA A 5 21.62 -8.19 11.81
C ALA A 5 20.21 -7.77 12.26
N ILE A 6 19.43 -7.23 11.32
CA ILE A 6 18.03 -6.81 11.55
C ILE A 6 17.20 -8.06 11.85
N SER A 7 16.49 -8.05 12.97
CA SER A 7 15.64 -9.18 13.37
C SER A 7 14.46 -9.37 12.41
N LEU A 8 13.87 -10.57 12.35
CA LEU A 8 12.66 -10.81 11.54
C LEU A 8 11.53 -9.83 11.88
N VAL A 9 11.33 -9.57 13.18
CA VAL A 9 10.33 -8.62 13.67
C VAL A 9 10.60 -7.22 13.13
N GLU A 10 11.86 -6.79 13.16
CA GLU A 10 12.26 -5.46 12.66
C GLU A 10 12.13 -5.37 11.13
N LYS A 11 12.49 -6.44 10.38
CA LYS A 11 12.26 -6.51 8.92
C LYS A 11 10.77 -6.36 8.58
N LYS A 12 9.90 -7.09 9.28
CA LYS A 12 8.45 -7.01 9.10
C LYS A 12 7.90 -5.62 9.44
N SER A 13 8.38 -5.02 10.52
CA SER A 13 7.98 -3.66 10.93
C SER A 13 8.30 -2.65 9.85
N ILE A 14 9.53 -2.66 9.32
CA ILE A 14 9.97 -1.73 8.27
C ILE A 14 9.08 -1.84 7.02
N ILE A 15 8.75 -3.08 6.59
CA ILE A 15 7.90 -3.28 5.42
C ILE A 15 6.45 -2.88 5.69
N THR A 16 5.95 -3.19 6.90
CA THR A 16 4.60 -2.77 7.31
C THR A 16 4.46 -1.25 7.28
N ASP A 17 5.42 -0.54 7.85
CA ASP A 17 5.45 0.93 7.87
C ASP A 17 5.53 1.50 6.44
N PHE A 18 6.30 0.85 5.55
CA PHE A 18 6.35 1.23 4.14
C PHE A 18 5.00 1.03 3.43
N LEU A 19 4.36 -0.13 3.60
CA LEU A 19 3.05 -0.42 3.00
C LEU A 19 1.96 0.51 3.53
N GLN A 20 2.01 0.89 4.81
CA GLN A 20 1.12 1.89 5.38
C GLN A 20 1.32 3.27 4.74
N GLN A 21 2.55 3.68 4.47
CA GLN A 21 2.84 4.91 3.72
C GLN A 21 2.33 4.83 2.27
N CYS A 22 2.46 3.68 1.62
CA CYS A 22 1.87 3.44 0.29
C CYS A 22 0.33 3.59 0.32
N ASN A 23 -0.32 3.14 1.41
CA ASN A 23 -1.76 3.32 1.59
C ASN A 23 -2.13 4.79 1.78
N ALA A 24 -1.40 5.53 2.61
CA ALA A 24 -1.63 6.97 2.78
C ALA A 24 -1.44 7.76 1.46
N TYR A 25 -0.43 7.38 0.66
CA TYR A 25 -0.26 7.96 -0.67
C TYR A 25 -1.44 7.62 -1.60
N SER A 26 -1.93 6.38 -1.55
CA SER A 26 -3.09 5.94 -2.32
C SER A 26 -4.35 6.71 -1.95
N ASP A 27 -4.55 6.98 -0.65
CA ASP A 27 -5.68 7.78 -0.16
C ASP A 27 -5.66 9.20 -0.76
N GLY A 28 -4.49 9.86 -0.78
CA GLY A 28 -4.34 11.17 -1.44
C GLY A 28 -4.57 11.12 -2.96
N MET A 29 -4.18 10.02 -3.62
CA MET A 29 -4.47 9.84 -5.04
C MET A 29 -5.97 9.61 -5.29
N LEU A 30 -6.66 8.86 -4.42
CA LEU A 30 -8.09 8.64 -4.51
C LEU A 30 -8.86 9.96 -4.36
N GLU A 31 -8.53 10.78 -3.37
CA GLU A 31 -9.12 12.12 -3.18
C GLU A 31 -8.94 12.99 -4.44
N LYS A 32 -7.73 13.01 -5.02
CA LYS A 32 -7.42 13.73 -6.25
C LYS A 32 -8.31 13.30 -7.42
N TYR A 33 -8.52 11.99 -7.62
CA TYR A 33 -9.36 11.50 -8.73
C TYR A 33 -10.85 11.61 -8.44
N GLN A 34 -11.27 11.52 -7.18
CA GLN A 34 -12.65 11.80 -6.79
C GLN A 34 -13.04 13.23 -7.14
N ALA A 35 -12.17 14.22 -6.90
CA ALA A 35 -12.39 15.59 -7.33
C ALA A 35 -12.51 15.75 -8.87
N GLN A 36 -11.86 14.87 -9.65
CA GLN A 36 -11.95 14.88 -11.11
C GLN A 36 -13.26 14.28 -11.67
N LEU A 37 -14.10 13.68 -10.83
CA LEU A 37 -15.41 13.17 -11.24
C LEU A 37 -16.41 14.29 -11.53
N GLU A 38 -16.17 15.50 -11.01
CA GLU A 38 -17.04 16.67 -11.23
C GLU A 38 -16.98 17.18 -12.68
N TYR A 39 -15.92 16.86 -13.43
CA TYR A 39 -15.74 17.28 -14.80
C TYR A 39 -16.00 16.11 -15.76
N GLU A 40 -17.01 16.25 -16.63
CA GLU A 40 -17.41 15.18 -17.56
C GLU A 40 -16.26 14.76 -18.50
N SER A 41 -15.33 15.67 -18.84
CA SER A 41 -14.16 15.39 -19.69
C SER A 41 -13.13 14.46 -19.04
N THR A 42 -13.07 14.37 -17.71
CA THR A 42 -12.12 13.53 -16.96
C THR A 42 -12.78 12.37 -16.23
N LYS A 43 -14.10 12.31 -16.21
CA LYS A 43 -14.87 11.35 -15.40
C LYS A 43 -14.55 9.89 -15.70
N GLN A 44 -14.47 9.50 -16.98
CA GLN A 44 -14.18 8.11 -17.34
C GLN A 44 -12.78 7.67 -16.90
N SER A 45 -11.77 8.52 -17.13
CA SER A 45 -10.40 8.21 -16.72
C SER A 45 -10.24 8.25 -15.20
N ALA A 46 -10.93 9.17 -14.52
CA ALA A 46 -10.97 9.25 -13.06
C ALA A 46 -11.59 7.99 -12.42
N LEU A 47 -12.70 7.46 -12.96
CA LEU A 47 -13.31 6.22 -12.46
C LEU A 47 -12.34 5.02 -12.55
N GLN A 48 -11.64 4.87 -13.67
CA GLN A 48 -10.64 3.81 -13.81
C GLN A 48 -9.51 3.99 -12.79
N LYS A 49 -9.00 5.21 -12.63
CA LYS A 49 -7.94 5.49 -11.64
C LYS A 49 -8.40 5.21 -10.22
N ILE A 50 -9.62 5.58 -9.85
CA ILE A 50 -10.19 5.27 -8.54
C ILE A 50 -10.22 3.76 -8.31
N HIS A 51 -10.65 2.99 -9.32
CA HIS A 51 -10.62 1.53 -9.24
C HIS A 51 -9.20 1.01 -9.01
N ASP A 52 -8.24 1.41 -9.84
CA ASP A 52 -6.84 0.96 -9.78
C ASP A 52 -6.22 1.25 -8.41
N TRP A 53 -6.36 2.48 -7.90
CA TRP A 53 -5.83 2.88 -6.61
C TRP A 53 -6.52 2.17 -5.44
N THR A 54 -7.81 1.87 -5.56
CA THR A 54 -8.55 1.09 -4.56
C THR A 54 -8.01 -0.34 -4.49
N VAL A 55 -7.77 -0.97 -5.65
CA VAL A 55 -7.20 -2.33 -5.71
C VAL A 55 -5.79 -2.36 -5.13
N TYR A 56 -4.95 -1.38 -5.51
CA TYR A 56 -3.59 -1.25 -4.99
C TYR A 56 -3.55 -1.13 -3.45
N ARG A 57 -4.40 -0.27 -2.88
CA ARG A 57 -4.54 -0.12 -1.42
C ARG A 57 -4.98 -1.42 -0.74
N LYS A 58 -6.00 -2.09 -1.29
CA LYS A 58 -6.51 -3.37 -0.74
C LYS A 58 -5.45 -4.47 -0.78
N PHE A 59 -4.63 -4.51 -1.81
CA PHE A 59 -3.53 -5.46 -1.89
C PHE A 59 -2.52 -5.22 -0.76
N ASN A 60 -2.10 -3.97 -0.54
CA ASN A 60 -1.19 -3.62 0.55
C ASN A 60 -1.79 -3.97 1.93
N GLU A 61 -3.08 -3.71 2.14
CA GLU A 61 -3.78 -4.11 3.38
C GLU A 61 -3.77 -5.62 3.60
N HIS A 62 -3.89 -6.40 2.52
CA HIS A 62 -3.78 -7.85 2.60
C HIS A 62 -2.36 -8.27 2.97
N ALA A 63 -1.35 -7.73 2.28
CA ALA A 63 0.06 -8.02 2.55
C ALA A 63 0.46 -7.65 3.99
N ILE A 64 -0.05 -6.54 4.55
CA ILE A 64 0.17 -6.19 5.96
C ILE A 64 -0.37 -7.29 6.88
N LYS A 65 -1.58 -7.79 6.64
CA LYS A 65 -2.14 -8.90 7.43
C LYS A 65 -1.30 -10.17 7.29
N GLU A 66 -0.81 -10.48 6.09
CA GLU A 66 0.08 -11.63 5.84
C GLU A 66 1.51 -11.44 6.42
N LEU A 67 1.91 -10.22 6.80
CA LEU A 67 3.13 -9.98 7.58
C LEU A 67 2.86 -10.17 9.09
N GLU A 68 1.67 -9.79 9.56
CA GLU A 68 1.22 -9.97 10.94
C GLU A 68 0.95 -11.45 11.27
N SER A 69 0.21 -12.16 10.42
CA SER A 69 0.13 -13.62 10.44
C SER A 69 1.38 -14.17 9.77
N ALA A 70 2.07 -15.16 10.32
CA ALA A 70 3.39 -15.62 9.87
C ALA A 70 3.48 -16.22 8.43
N GLU A 71 2.52 -15.95 7.55
CA GLU A 71 2.40 -16.46 6.18
C GLU A 71 3.56 -16.03 5.28
N LEU A 72 4.09 -14.81 5.48
CA LEU A 72 5.23 -14.29 4.70
C LEU A 72 6.61 -14.53 5.35
N ASP A 73 6.71 -15.20 6.49
CA ASP A 73 7.98 -15.41 7.21
C ASP A 73 9.03 -16.09 6.34
N GLY A 74 8.59 -17.00 5.47
CA GLY A 74 9.44 -17.73 4.53
C GLY A 74 10.15 -16.86 3.49
N TRP A 75 9.79 -15.58 3.36
CA TRP A 75 10.41 -14.64 2.42
C TRP A 75 11.67 -13.97 3.00
N PHE A 76 11.86 -14.03 4.33
CA PHE A 76 12.90 -13.29 5.05
C PHE A 76 14.18 -14.08 5.38
N LYS A 77 14.46 -15.11 4.58
CA LYS A 77 15.60 -16.04 4.74
C LYS A 77 16.94 -15.33 4.90
#